data_AF-A0A2E9BD15-F1
#
_entry.id   AF-A0A2E9BD15-F1
#
_cell.length_a   1.000
_cell.length_b   1.000
_cell.length_c   1.000
_cell.angle_alpha   90.00
_cell.angle_beta   90.00
_cell.angle_gamma   90.00
#
_symmetry.space_group_name_H-M   'P 1'
#
loop_
_entity.id
_entity.type
_entity.pdbx_description
1 polymer ?
#
loop_
_entity_poly.entity_id
_entity_poly.type
_entity_poly.pdbx_seq_one_letter_code
_entity_poly.pdbx_strand_id
1 'polypeptide(L)'
;MVKPKNPHTRFERARIIGARALQIGMGAPLNAPEEVLREAFKEELVSLYGLEEASVRFVLDPLKIAMYEYEHELIPIDTDPHEE
;
A
#
# COMPACT_ATOMS: atom_id res chain seq x y z
N MET A 1 -1.24 11.39 -0.07
CA MET A 1 -0.67 11.83 1.20
C MET A 1 0.16 13.07 0.90
N VAL A 2 0.01 14.14 1.65
CA VAL A 2 1.02 15.20 1.62
C VAL A 2 2.29 14.64 2.26
N LYS A 3 3.46 14.93 1.68
CA LYS A 3 4.74 14.53 2.29
C LYS A 3 4.80 15.09 3.70
N PRO A 4 4.94 14.25 4.74
CA PRO A 4 4.88 14.73 6.11
C PRO A 4 6.10 15.61 6.41
N LYS A 5 5.90 16.68 7.18
CA LYS A 5 6.97 17.61 7.58
C LYS A 5 8.10 16.91 8.36
N ASN A 6 7.74 15.90 9.16
CA ASN A 6 8.65 15.05 9.92
C ASN A 6 8.40 13.57 9.58
N PRO A 7 9.41 12.69 9.68
CA PRO A 7 9.20 11.25 9.55
C PRO A 7 8.19 10.73 10.58
N HIS A 8 7.24 9.92 10.13
CA HIS A 8 6.29 9.25 11.03
C HIS A 8 7.03 8.34 12.02
N THR A 9 6.58 8.33 13.27
CA THR A 9 6.96 7.34 14.26
C THR A 9 6.53 5.94 13.80
N ARG A 10 7.14 4.90 14.37
CA ARG A 10 6.76 3.50 14.07
C ARG A 10 5.27 3.23 14.34
N PHE A 11 4.67 3.91 15.31
CA PHE A 11 3.26 3.72 15.68
C PHE A 11 2.32 4.44 14.71
N GLU A 12 2.67 5.66 14.29
CA GLU A 12 1.93 6.38 13.25
C GLU A 12 1.99 5.63 11.92
N ARG A 13 3.18 5.17 11.51
CA ARG A 13 3.34 4.35 10.32
C ARG A 13 2.47 3.10 10.37
N ALA A 14 2.48 2.36 11.49
CA ALA A 14 1.65 1.17 11.67
C ALA A 14 0.14 1.50 11.60
N ARG A 15 -0.29 2.61 12.20
CA ARG A 15 -1.69 3.06 12.18
C ARG A 15 -2.15 3.43 10.78
N ILE A 16 -1.36 4.21 10.04
CA ILE A 16 -1.70 4.67 8.69
C ILE A 16 -1.82 3.46 7.75
N ILE A 17 -0.80 2.60 7.74
CA ILE A 17 -0.78 1.40 6.89
C ILE A 17 -1.92 0.44 7.27
N GLY A 18 -2.12 0.19 8.57
CA GLY A 18 -3.17 -0.72 9.04
C GLY A 18 -4.58 -0.23 8.71
N ALA A 19 -4.86 1.06 8.93
CA ALA A 19 -6.14 1.67 8.56
C ALA A 19 -6.38 1.59 7.04
N ARG A 20 -5.34 1.86 6.24
CA ARG A 20 -5.44 1.80 4.78
C ARG A 20 -5.65 0.38 4.26
N ALA A 21 -4.94 -0.60 4.81
CA ALA A 21 -5.12 -2.01 4.46
C ALA A 21 -6.56 -2.48 4.74
N LEU A 22 -7.15 -2.05 5.86
CA LEU A 22 -8.55 -2.34 6.17
C LEU A 22 -9.51 -1.71 5.15
N GLN A 23 -9.31 -0.45 4.77
CA GLN A 23 -10.13 0.22 3.75
C GLN A 23 -10.08 -0.52 2.41
N ILE A 24 -8.88 -0.93 1.97
CA ILE A 24 -8.70 -1.70 0.74
C ILE A 24 -9.43 -3.05 0.84
N GLY A 25 -9.30 -3.75 1.97
CA GLY A 25 -10.03 -5.00 2.22
C GLY A 25 -11.56 -4.84 2.21
N MET A 26 -12.07 -3.63 2.44
CA MET A 26 -13.49 -3.27 2.33
C MET A 26 -13.90 -2.80 0.93
N GLY A 27 -13.00 -2.85 -0.06
CA GLY A 27 -13.28 -2.44 -1.45
C GLY A 27 -13.10 -0.95 -1.72
N ALA A 28 -12.34 -0.22 -0.89
CA ALA A 28 -11.96 1.16 -1.20
C ALA A 28 -11.11 1.22 -2.48
N PRO A 29 -11.21 2.31 -3.26
CA PRO A 29 -10.41 2.47 -4.48
C PRO A 29 -8.92 2.53 -4.17
N LEU A 30 -8.13 1.95 -5.08
CA LEU A 30 -6.68 1.98 -5.05
C LEU A 30 -6.16 3.27 -5.69
N ASN A 31 -5.10 3.83 -5.12
CA ASN A 31 -4.44 5.04 -5.63
C ASN A 31 -3.18 4.73 -6.43
N ALA A 32 -2.80 3.45 -6.53
CA ALA A 32 -1.76 2.95 -7.42
C ALA A 32 -2.40 2.17 -8.57
N PRO A 33 -1.95 2.36 -9.83
CA PRO A 33 -2.46 1.60 -10.96
C PRO A 33 -2.06 0.12 -10.87
N GLU A 34 -2.93 -0.74 -11.39
CA GLU A 34 -2.81 -2.20 -11.26
C GLU A 34 -1.50 -2.72 -11.87
N GLU A 35 -1.11 -2.16 -13.02
CA GLU A 35 0.09 -2.54 -13.76
C GLU A 35 1.35 -2.32 -12.92
N VAL A 36 1.40 -1.21 -12.18
CA VAL A 36 2.54 -0.86 -11.33
C VAL A 36 2.60 -1.77 -10.11
N LEU A 37 1.46 -2.08 -9.50
CA LEU A 37 1.42 -3.03 -8.38
C LEU A 37 1.85 -4.43 -8.84
N ARG A 38 1.44 -4.86 -10.03
CA ARG A 38 1.87 -6.14 -10.62
C ARG A 38 3.36 -6.20 -10.84
N GLU A 39 3.97 -5.13 -11.36
CA GLU A 39 5.41 -5.04 -11.54
C GLU A 39 6.15 -5.07 -10.20
N ALA A 40 5.70 -4.26 -9.23
CA ALA A 40 6.32 -4.14 -7.91
C ALA A 40 6.35 -5.47 -7.13
N PHE A 41 5.33 -6.32 -7.30
CA PHE A 41 5.23 -7.60 -6.56
C PHE A 41 5.50 -8.83 -7.43
N LYS A 42 5.93 -8.66 -8.68
CA LYS A 42 6.10 -9.77 -9.64
C LYS A 42 7.06 -10.83 -9.14
N GLU A 43 8.23 -10.42 -8.64
CA GLU A 43 9.27 -11.35 -8.17
C GLU A 43 8.77 -12.20 -7.00
N GLU A 44 8.06 -11.57 -6.07
CA GLU A 44 7.50 -12.26 -4.91
C GLU A 44 6.38 -13.23 -5.32
N LEU A 45 5.49 -12.82 -6.22
CA LEU A 45 4.43 -13.69 -6.76
C LEU A 45 5.01 -14.90 -7.48
N VAL A 46 6.07 -14.71 -8.26
CA VAL A 46 6.78 -15.80 -8.94
C VAL A 46 7.45 -16.73 -7.92
N SER A 47 8.03 -16.20 -6.85
CA SER A 47 8.63 -17.01 -5.80
C SER A 47 7.61 -17.86 -5.03
N LEU A 48 6.38 -17.36 -4.84
CA LEU A 48 5.34 -18.04 -4.06
C LEU A 48 4.52 -19.03 -4.89
N TYR A 49 4.17 -18.67 -6.12
CA TYR A 49 3.21 -19.41 -6.94
C TYR A 49 3.82 -19.97 -8.23
N GLY A 50 5.09 -19.67 -8.53
CA GLY A 50 5.72 -20.01 -9.80
C GLY A 50 5.30 -19.09 -10.95
N LEU A 51 6.03 -19.19 -12.07
CA LEU A 51 5.84 -18.30 -13.25
C LEU A 51 4.44 -18.39 -13.87
N GLU A 52 3.86 -19.59 -13.89
CA GLU A 52 2.58 -19.83 -14.56
C GLU A 52 1.39 -19.26 -13.77
N GLU A 53 1.34 -19.49 -12.44
CA GLU A 53 0.21 -19.07 -11.62
C GLU A 53 0.25 -17.60 -11.19
N ALA A 54 1.43 -16.98 -11.13
CA ALA A 54 1.61 -15.56 -10.78
C ALA A 54 0.88 -14.60 -11.73
N SER A 55 0.67 -15.01 -12.99
CA SER A 55 -0.03 -14.22 -14.01
C SER A 55 -1.56 -14.30 -13.91
N VAL A 56 -2.10 -15.37 -13.32
CA VAL A 56 -3.53 -15.71 -13.33
C VAL A 56 -4.20 -15.43 -11.98
N ARG A 57 -3.52 -15.73 -10.86
CA ARG A 57 -4.06 -15.51 -9.51
C ARG A 57 -3.65 -14.13 -9.00
N PHE A 58 -4.30 -13.10 -9.54
CA PHE A 58 -4.15 -11.75 -9.02
C PHE A 58 -4.90 -11.59 -7.69
N VAL A 59 -4.25 -11.93 -6.58
CA VAL A 59 -4.71 -11.64 -5.23
C VAL A 59 -3.66 -10.73 -4.59
N LEU A 60 -3.86 -9.42 -4.70
CA LEU A 60 -2.99 -8.48 -4.00
C LEU A 60 -3.40 -8.41 -2.53
N ASP A 61 -2.44 -8.64 -1.64
CA ASP A 61 -2.59 -8.45 -0.21
C ASP A 61 -2.89 -6.96 0.08
N PRO A 62 -4.04 -6.62 0.71
CA PRO A 62 -4.37 -5.25 1.07
C PRO A 62 -3.28 -4.54 1.88
N LEU A 63 -2.54 -5.28 2.71
CA LEU A 63 -1.42 -4.75 3.48
C LEU A 63 -0.27 -4.30 2.59
N LYS A 64 0.07 -5.09 1.57
CA LYS A 64 1.15 -4.75 0.62
C LYS A 64 0.78 -3.57 -0.26
N ILE A 65 -0.48 -3.50 -0.70
CA ILE A 65 -0.97 -2.34 -1.45
C ILE A 65 -0.90 -1.09 -0.57
N ALA A 66 -1.35 -1.18 0.68
CA ALA A 66 -1.24 -0.07 1.63
C ALA A 66 0.22 0.34 1.90
N MET A 67 1.15 -0.62 2.01
CA MET A 67 2.57 -0.33 2.14
C MET A 67 3.12 0.39 0.92
N TYR A 68 2.79 -0.09 -0.29
CA TYR A 68 3.19 0.55 -1.54
C TYR A 68 2.67 1.99 -1.62
N GLU A 69 1.37 2.19 -1.35
CA GLU A 69 0.78 3.52 -1.33
C GLU A 69 1.40 4.42 -0.27
N TYR A 70 1.81 3.89 0.90
CA TYR A 70 2.50 4.67 1.93
C TYR A 70 3.87 5.15 1.45
N GLU A 71 4.67 4.26 0.87
CA GLU A 71 6.03 4.54 0.39
C GLU A 71 6.06 5.53 -0.77
N HIS A 72 4.99 5.56 -1.57
CA HIS A 72 4.84 6.47 -2.70
C HIS A 72 3.97 7.70 -2.38
N GLU A 73 3.67 7.93 -1.10
CA GLU A 73 2.88 9.09 -0.64
C GLU A 73 1.47 9.17 -1.27
N LEU A 74 0.88 8.03 -1.64
CA LEU A 74 -0.42 7.91 -2.31
C LEU A 74 -1.60 7.73 -1.35
N ILE A 75 -1.37 7.42 -0.07
CA ILE A 75 -2.47 7.20 0.89
C ILE A 75 -3.28 8.49 1.09
N PRO A 76 -4.62 8.46 0.97
CA PRO A 76 -5.46 9.65 1.12
C PRO A 76 -5.85 9.85 2.60
N ILE A 77 -4.87 9.77 3.50
CA ILE A 77 -5.02 10.02 4.93
C ILE A 77 -4.04 11.13 5.26
N ASP A 78 -4.56 12.30 5.59
CA ASP A 78 -3.74 13.38 6.11
C ASP A 78 -3.46 13.13 7.60
N THR A 79 -2.19 13.24 7.97
CA THR A 79 -1.76 13.25 9.38
C THR A 79 -1.54 14.67 9.93
N ASP A 80 -1.77 15.73 9.17
CA ASP A 80 -1.72 17.10 9.71
C ASP A 80 -2.93 17.38 10.63
N PRO A 81 -2.75 18.06 11.78
CA PRO A 81 -2.14 19.39 11.80
C PRO A 81 -1.32 19.75 13.07
N HIS A 82 -0.14 20.36 12.92
CA HIS A 82 0.45 21.17 14.00
C HIS A 82 1.10 22.45 13.42
N GLU A 83 0.27 23.43 13.05
CA GLU A 83 0.64 24.80 13.41
C GLU A 83 0.45 24.90 14.94
N GLU A 84 1.48 25.39 15.63
CA GLU A 84 1.42 25.72 17.06
C GLU A 84 0.37 26.80 17.36
#